data_AF-E1QY76-F1
#
_entry.id   AF-E1QY76-F1
#
_cell.length_a   1.000
_cell.length_b   1.000
_cell.length_c   1.000
_cell.angle_alpha   90.00
_cell.angle_beta   90.00
_cell.angle_gamma   90.00
#
_symmetry.space_group_name_H-M   'P 1'
#
loop_
_entity.id
_entity.type
_entity.pdbx_description
1 polymer ?
#
loop_
_entity_poly.entity_id
_entity_poly.type
_entity_poly.pdbx_seq_one_letter_code
_entity_poly.pdbx_strand_id
1 'polypeptide(L)'
;MSGSGQIDYLNEERNRNPQLWPIIKGLLALLVIVLIAACGTAVLINLAGPGVAAFFASLSTLDSAIVVALITATVSVITYVSGNVASNIMKRNEYLRMHREKPYMQLISMFYDFQSQTKTGKEFTQEELINLFNQFTKELTLWGSSKAIKAWGNWRVASSRGHNDPNDLLFGMEKVLIQLRKDMGLKRGIAEGDLLRLTVNDIDDYIGQNRRD
;
A
#
# COMPACT_ATOMS: atom_id res chain seq x y z
N MET A 1 3.13 22.68 -54.71
CA MET A 1 2.17 21.55 -54.85
C MET A 1 2.88 20.20 -54.66
N SER A 2 3.63 20.00 -53.57
CA SER A 2 4.50 18.80 -53.37
C SER A 2 4.18 18.00 -52.10
N GLY A 3 3.23 18.44 -51.28
CA GLY A 3 2.90 17.81 -49.99
C GLY A 3 1.74 16.81 -50.02
N SER A 4 0.87 16.83 -51.04
CA SER A 4 -0.28 15.92 -51.11
C SER A 4 0.15 14.50 -51.46
N GLY A 5 0.98 14.33 -52.49
CA GLY A 5 1.53 13.03 -52.87
C GLY A 5 2.37 12.38 -51.76
N GLN A 6 2.94 13.21 -50.85
CA GLN A 6 3.69 12.76 -49.68
C GLN A 6 2.77 12.20 -48.56
N ILE A 7 1.51 12.61 -48.49
CA ILE A 7 0.56 12.04 -47.52
C ILE A 7 -0.12 10.79 -48.11
N ASP A 8 -0.29 10.77 -49.43
CA ASP A 8 -0.91 9.67 -50.14
C ASP A 8 -0.03 8.41 -50.16
N TYR A 9 1.30 8.50 -50.37
CA TYR A 9 2.18 7.31 -50.31
C TYR A 9 2.24 6.69 -48.91
N LEU A 10 2.26 7.50 -47.85
CA LEU A 10 2.30 7.01 -46.46
C LEU A 10 1.02 6.26 -46.10
N ASN A 11 -0.12 6.73 -46.60
CA ASN A 11 -1.41 6.09 -46.39
C ASN A 11 -1.54 4.79 -47.19
N GLU A 12 -0.95 4.73 -48.39
CA GLU A 12 -0.98 3.55 -49.25
C GLU A 12 -0.06 2.42 -48.73
N GLU A 13 1.14 2.74 -48.25
CA GLU A 13 2.02 1.77 -47.58
C GLU A 13 1.43 1.25 -46.25
N ARG A 14 0.81 2.15 -45.46
CA ARG A 14 0.13 1.78 -44.21
C ARG A 14 -0.98 0.76 -44.44
N ASN A 15 -1.65 0.82 -45.58
CA ASN A 15 -2.74 -0.09 -45.93
C ASN A 15 -2.24 -1.42 -46.53
N ARG A 16 -1.05 -1.44 -47.15
CA ARG A 16 -0.42 -2.66 -47.68
C ARG A 16 0.15 -3.59 -46.61
N ASN A 17 0.60 -3.06 -45.47
CA ASN A 17 1.22 -3.89 -44.44
C ASN A 17 0.88 -3.42 -43.00
N PRO A 18 -0.32 -3.74 -42.48
CA PRO A 18 -0.86 -3.17 -41.24
C PRO A 18 -0.07 -3.57 -39.98
N GLN A 19 0.78 -4.61 -40.07
CA GLN A 19 1.59 -5.09 -38.94
C GLN A 19 2.91 -4.31 -38.75
N LEU A 20 3.42 -3.60 -39.76
CA LEU A 20 4.71 -2.89 -39.67
C LEU A 20 4.62 -1.54 -38.94
N TRP A 21 3.51 -0.82 -39.09
CA TRP A 21 3.30 0.49 -38.45
C TRP A 21 3.32 0.47 -36.91
N PRO A 22 2.69 -0.49 -36.20
CA PRO A 22 2.81 -0.58 -34.76
C PRO A 22 4.23 -0.94 -34.29
N ILE A 23 4.97 -1.75 -35.07
CA ILE A 23 6.36 -2.10 -34.78
C ILE A 23 7.27 -0.87 -34.90
N ILE A 24 7.12 -0.06 -35.95
CA ILE A 24 7.89 1.18 -36.15
C ILE A 24 7.62 2.16 -35.02
N LYS A 25 6.35 2.34 -34.61
CA LYS A 25 6.00 3.18 -33.46
C LYS A 25 6.61 2.66 -32.15
N GLY A 26 6.58 1.35 -31.93
CA GLY A 26 7.22 0.72 -30.76
C GLY A 26 8.73 0.92 -30.73
N LEU A 27 9.39 0.74 -31.88
CA LEU A 27 10.83 0.94 -32.02
C LEU A 27 11.23 2.40 -31.78
N LEU A 28 10.45 3.35 -32.30
CA LEU A 28 10.68 4.78 -32.10
C LEU A 28 10.47 5.19 -30.64
N ALA A 29 9.43 4.67 -29.98
CA ALA A 29 9.21 4.90 -28.55
C ALA A 29 10.37 4.34 -27.69
N LEU A 30 10.86 3.14 -28.01
CA LEU A 30 12.00 2.54 -27.33
C LEU A 30 13.27 3.38 -27.51
N LEU A 31 13.53 3.85 -28.73
CA LEU A 31 14.68 4.70 -29.04
C LEU A 31 14.65 6.01 -28.23
N VAL A 32 13.48 6.64 -28.12
CA VAL A 32 13.29 7.84 -27.28
C VAL A 32 13.58 7.56 -25.80
N ILE A 33 13.13 6.42 -25.26
CA ILE A 33 13.40 6.05 -23.86
C ILE A 33 14.91 5.84 -23.63
N VAL A 34 15.59 5.15 -24.55
CA VAL A 34 17.04 4.93 -24.46
C VAL A 34 17.80 6.25 -24.51
N LEU A 35 17.39 7.19 -25.37
CA LEU A 35 17.99 8.52 -25.43
C LEU A 35 17.77 9.31 -24.14
N ILE A 36 16.57 9.27 -23.55
CA ILE A 36 16.28 9.94 -22.28
C ILE A 36 17.15 9.34 -21.16
N ALA A 37 17.29 8.01 -21.11
CA ALA A 37 18.14 7.35 -20.14
C ALA A 37 19.62 7.72 -20.32
N ALA A 38 20.13 7.70 -21.56
CA ALA A 38 21.50 8.06 -21.87
C ALA A 38 21.82 9.55 -21.60
N CYS A 39 20.89 10.45 -21.92
CA CYS A 39 21.02 11.86 -21.57
C CYS A 39 20.98 12.05 -20.04
N GLY A 40 20.10 11.33 -19.33
CA GLY A 40 20.01 11.37 -17.88
C GLY A 40 21.31 10.94 -17.20
N THR A 41 21.91 9.83 -17.64
CA THR A 41 23.20 9.36 -17.11
C THR A 41 24.34 10.31 -17.45
N ALA A 42 24.38 10.84 -18.67
CA ALA A 42 25.40 11.81 -19.08
C ALA A 42 25.32 13.11 -18.27
N VAL A 43 24.12 13.62 -17.99
CA VAL A 43 23.94 14.82 -17.16
C VAL A 43 24.39 14.56 -15.72
N LEU A 44 24.05 13.41 -15.14
CA LEU A 44 24.48 13.03 -13.80
C LEU A 44 26.01 12.93 -13.70
N ILE A 45 26.66 12.31 -14.69
CA ILE A 45 28.13 12.18 -14.73
C ILE A 45 28.78 13.56 -14.89
N ASN A 46 28.26 14.43 -15.75
CA ASN A 46 28.87 15.76 -15.94
C ASN A 46 28.67 16.68 -14.72
N LEU A 47 27.56 16.53 -13.99
CA LEU A 47 27.26 17.35 -12.82
C LEU A 47 28.00 16.86 -11.56
N ALA A 48 28.00 15.55 -11.30
CA ALA A 48 28.57 14.97 -10.08
C ALA A 48 29.99 14.43 -10.29
N GLY A 49 30.34 14.01 -11.51
CA GLY A 49 31.60 13.34 -11.84
C GLY A 49 32.84 14.16 -11.51
N PRO A 50 32.93 15.46 -11.85
CA PRO A 50 34.09 16.28 -11.48
C PRO A 50 34.31 16.37 -9.97
N GLY A 51 33.22 16.49 -9.19
CA GLY A 51 33.30 16.53 -7.73
C GLY A 51 33.74 15.20 -7.13
N VAL A 52 33.21 14.09 -7.64
CA VAL A 52 33.59 12.73 -7.22
C VAL A 52 35.05 12.43 -7.60
N ALA A 53 35.47 12.79 -8.81
CA ALA A 53 36.85 12.60 -9.25
C ALA A 53 37.84 13.42 -8.43
N ALA A 54 37.53 14.69 -8.13
CA ALA A 54 38.36 15.53 -7.28
C ALA A 54 38.48 14.95 -5.85
N PHE A 55 37.39 14.42 -5.30
CA PHE A 55 37.38 13.76 -4.00
C PHE A 55 38.31 12.52 -3.96
N PHE A 56 38.22 11.63 -4.96
CA PHE A 56 39.10 10.46 -5.03
C PHE A 56 40.56 10.83 -5.32
N ALA A 57 40.81 11.86 -6.12
CA ALA A 57 42.15 12.38 -6.33
C ALA A 57 42.78 12.86 -5.01
N SER A 58 42.04 13.61 -4.19
CA SER A 58 42.51 14.06 -2.86
C SER A 58 42.71 12.89 -1.88
N LEU A 59 41.93 11.81 -1.97
CA LEU A 59 42.15 10.61 -1.15
C LEU A 59 43.39 9.82 -1.58
N SER A 60 43.69 9.79 -2.89
CA SER A 60 44.82 9.03 -3.43
C SER A 60 46.20 9.56 -3.00
N THR A 61 46.27 10.81 -2.52
CA THR A 61 47.50 11.41 -2.01
C THR A 61 47.78 11.08 -0.54
N LEU A 62 46.83 10.45 0.16
CA LEU A 62 46.98 10.05 1.56
C LEU A 62 47.61 8.67 1.69
N ASP A 63 48.25 8.42 2.84
CA ASP A 63 48.75 7.07 3.16
C ASP A 63 47.58 6.07 3.26
N SER A 64 47.84 4.86 2.79
CA SER A 64 46.90 3.72 2.78
C SER A 64 46.26 3.46 4.16
N ALA A 65 47.01 3.61 5.26
CA ALA A 65 46.51 3.45 6.61
C ALA A 65 45.45 4.51 6.98
N ILE A 66 45.66 5.76 6.55
CA ILE A 66 44.72 6.87 6.76
C ILE A 66 43.43 6.61 5.96
N VAL A 67 43.54 6.15 4.72
CA VAL A 67 42.38 5.82 3.87
C VAL A 67 41.53 4.72 4.51
N VAL A 68 42.15 3.64 5.01
CA VAL A 68 41.45 2.54 5.69
C VAL A 68 40.75 3.02 6.97
N ALA A 69 41.41 3.89 7.76
CA ALA A 69 40.82 4.46 8.96
C ALA A 69 39.58 5.32 8.64
N LEU A 70 39.64 6.14 7.58
CA LEU A 70 38.50 6.95 7.12
C LEU A 70 37.33 6.09 6.64
N ILE A 71 37.60 5.03 5.86
CA ILE A 71 36.58 4.08 5.44
C ILE A 71 35.92 3.41 6.66
N THR A 72 36.73 2.96 7.62
CA THR A 72 36.22 2.30 8.82
C THR A 72 35.34 3.24 9.65
N ALA A 73 35.78 4.49 9.84
CA ALA A 73 35.02 5.51 10.56
C ALA A 73 33.68 5.82 9.85
N THR A 74 33.71 6.01 8.52
CA THR A 74 32.51 6.31 7.73
C THR A 74 31.52 5.15 7.72
N VAL A 75 31.98 3.91 7.48
CA VAL A 75 31.13 2.71 7.52
C VAL A 75 30.50 2.54 8.90
N SER A 76 31.26 2.79 9.98
CA SER A 76 30.73 2.70 11.36
C SER A 76 29.61 3.70 11.62
N VAL A 77 29.81 4.97 11.22
CA VAL A 77 28.77 6.01 11.37
C VAL A 77 27.52 5.68 10.56
N ILE A 78 27.69 5.29 9.29
CA ILE A 78 26.57 4.93 8.41
C ILE A 78 25.78 3.75 8.99
N THR A 79 26.48 2.72 9.46
CA THR A 79 25.87 1.52 10.04
C THR A 79 25.10 1.85 11.31
N TYR A 80 25.70 2.64 12.21
CA TYR A 80 25.07 3.05 13.46
C TYR A 80 23.82 3.90 13.21
N VAL A 81 23.91 4.93 12.36
CA VAL A 81 22.78 5.81 12.06
C VAL A 81 21.65 5.03 11.40
N SER A 82 21.96 4.17 10.42
CA SER A 82 20.97 3.36 9.72
C SER A 82 20.27 2.38 10.68
N GLY A 83 21.04 1.68 11.52
CA GLY A 83 20.49 0.77 12.53
C GLY A 83 19.64 1.50 13.57
N ASN A 84 20.08 2.67 14.03
CA ASN A 84 19.33 3.48 14.99
C ASN A 84 18.00 3.99 14.39
N VAL A 85 18.01 4.48 13.15
CA VAL A 85 16.79 4.92 12.45
C VAL A 85 15.83 3.75 12.24
N ALA A 86 16.31 2.61 11.73
CA ALA A 86 15.50 1.43 11.52
C ALA A 86 14.88 0.92 12.84
N SER A 87 15.70 0.81 13.89
CA SER A 87 15.23 0.35 15.21
C SER A 87 14.21 1.31 15.84
N ASN A 88 14.37 2.63 15.69
CA ASN A 88 13.40 3.61 16.19
C ASN A 88 12.07 3.53 15.45
N ILE A 89 12.09 3.30 14.12
CA ILE A 89 10.86 3.07 13.35
C ILE A 89 10.17 1.78 13.79
N MET A 90 10.92 0.70 14.01
CA MET A 90 10.38 -0.57 14.49
C MET A 90 9.75 -0.43 15.88
N LYS A 91 10.47 0.17 16.84
CA LYS A 91 9.97 0.42 18.21
C LYS A 91 8.69 1.26 18.21
N ARG A 92 8.63 2.31 17.39
CA ARG A 92 7.43 3.13 17.25
C ARG A 92 6.25 2.32 16.72
N ASN A 93 6.48 1.50 15.70
CA ASN A 93 5.42 0.67 15.11
C ASN A 93 4.94 -0.42 16.08
N GLU A 94 5.85 -1.01 16.86
CA GLU A 94 5.52 -1.97 17.91
C GLU A 94 4.70 -1.32 19.02
N TYR A 95 5.14 -0.16 19.51
CA TYR A 95 4.40 0.63 20.50
C TYR A 95 2.96 0.92 20.05
N LEU A 96 2.78 1.35 18.80
CA LEU A 96 1.45 1.60 18.24
C LEU A 96 0.62 0.33 18.10
N ARG A 97 1.22 -0.81 17.73
CA ARG A 97 0.51 -2.11 17.61
C ARG A 97 0.04 -2.59 18.98
N MET A 98 0.87 -2.46 20.01
CA MET A 98 0.50 -2.82 21.38
C MET A 98 -0.74 -2.07 21.86
N HIS A 99 -0.81 -0.76 21.59
CA HIS A 99 -1.94 0.06 22.03
C HIS A 99 -3.20 -0.12 21.15
N ARG A 100 -3.04 -0.56 19.90
CA ARG A 100 -4.14 -0.88 18.98
C ARG A 100 -4.75 -2.25 19.22
N GLU A 101 -4.00 -3.18 19.79
CA GLU A 101 -4.46 -4.55 20.01
C GLU A 101 -5.75 -4.57 20.84
N LYS A 102 -5.77 -3.85 21.96
CA LYS A 102 -6.94 -3.77 22.84
C LYS A 102 -8.21 -3.27 22.14
N PRO A 103 -8.25 -2.08 21.50
CA PRO A 103 -9.45 -1.62 20.80
C PRO A 103 -9.85 -2.53 19.64
N TYR A 104 -8.89 -3.09 18.91
CA TYR A 104 -9.20 -3.93 17.76
C TYR A 104 -9.77 -5.27 18.22
N MET A 105 -9.25 -5.83 19.31
CA MET A 105 -9.82 -7.01 19.94
C MET A 105 -11.22 -6.74 20.45
N GLN A 106 -11.49 -5.58 21.07
CA GLN A 106 -12.84 -5.22 21.51
C GLN A 106 -13.85 -5.22 20.36
N LEU A 107 -13.50 -4.65 19.20
CA LEU A 107 -14.38 -4.66 18.02
C LEU A 107 -14.58 -6.07 17.46
N ILE A 108 -13.50 -6.87 17.40
CA ILE A 108 -13.60 -8.27 16.95
C ILE A 108 -14.51 -9.05 17.90
N SER A 109 -14.30 -8.96 19.22
CA SER A 109 -15.17 -9.59 20.22
C SER A 109 -16.62 -9.15 20.05
N MET A 110 -16.89 -7.86 19.93
CA MET A 110 -18.25 -7.35 19.69
C MET A 110 -18.89 -7.96 18.43
N PHE A 111 -18.13 -8.09 17.34
CA PHE A 111 -18.61 -8.71 16.10
C PHE A 111 -18.91 -10.21 16.24
N TYR A 112 -18.04 -10.95 16.92
CA TYR A 112 -18.23 -12.39 17.15
C TYR A 112 -19.37 -12.65 18.15
N ASP A 113 -19.44 -11.87 19.22
CA ASP A 113 -20.49 -11.95 20.23
C ASP A 113 -21.84 -11.70 19.57
N PHE A 114 -21.97 -10.64 18.76
CA PHE A 114 -23.17 -10.32 17.99
C PHE A 114 -23.61 -11.48 17.09
N GLN A 115 -22.69 -12.10 16.34
CA GLN A 115 -23.03 -13.26 15.52
C GLN A 115 -23.42 -14.48 16.36
N SER A 116 -22.81 -14.67 17.53
CA SER A 116 -23.09 -15.80 18.41
C SER A 116 -24.46 -15.72 19.12
N GLN A 117 -25.08 -14.53 19.21
CA GLN A 117 -26.42 -14.37 19.81
C GLN A 117 -27.46 -15.19 19.07
N THR A 118 -27.37 -15.22 17.74
CA THR A 118 -28.25 -16.01 16.87
C THR A 118 -28.18 -17.51 17.17
N LYS A 119 -27.08 -17.98 17.77
CA LYS A 119 -26.84 -19.39 18.11
C LYS A 119 -27.08 -19.69 19.59
N THR A 120 -26.92 -18.72 20.48
CA THR A 120 -26.93 -18.92 21.95
C THR A 120 -28.17 -18.36 22.65
N GLY A 121 -28.98 -17.53 21.97
CA GLY A 121 -30.19 -16.92 22.54
C GLY A 121 -29.94 -15.85 23.60
N LYS A 122 -28.67 -15.46 23.83
CA LYS A 122 -28.32 -14.32 24.70
C LYS A 122 -28.32 -13.05 23.88
N GLU A 123 -29.33 -12.21 24.07
CA GLU A 123 -29.41 -10.90 23.42
C GLU A 123 -28.63 -9.85 24.22
N PHE A 124 -27.88 -8.99 23.53
CA PHE A 124 -27.32 -7.79 24.18
C PHE A 124 -28.46 -6.82 24.52
N THR A 125 -28.40 -6.22 25.70
CA THR A 125 -29.24 -5.05 25.98
C THR A 125 -28.80 -3.87 25.09
N GLN A 126 -29.74 -2.96 24.78
CA GLN A 126 -29.40 -1.76 24.00
C GLN A 126 -28.32 -0.91 24.68
N GLU A 127 -28.33 -0.83 26.01
CA GLU A 127 -27.36 -0.07 26.79
C GLU A 127 -25.94 -0.68 26.70
N GLU A 128 -25.83 -2.02 26.80
CA GLU A 128 -24.56 -2.72 26.63
C GLU A 128 -23.96 -2.48 25.24
N LEU A 129 -24.79 -2.54 24.19
CA LEU A 129 -24.33 -2.32 22.82
C LEU A 129 -23.84 -0.88 22.63
N ILE A 130 -24.57 0.11 23.12
CA ILE A 130 -24.14 1.52 23.08
C ILE A 130 -22.82 1.72 23.82
N ASN A 131 -22.66 1.10 25.00
CA ASN A 131 -21.45 1.20 25.79
C ASN A 131 -20.24 0.58 25.08
N LEU A 132 -20.38 -0.61 24.47
CA LEU A 132 -19.33 -1.26 23.70
C LEU A 132 -18.90 -0.41 22.49
N PHE A 133 -19.86 0.12 21.74
CA PHE A 133 -19.60 1.01 20.61
C PHE A 133 -18.88 2.30 21.01
N ASN A 134 -19.31 2.92 22.11
CA ASN A 134 -18.70 4.14 22.64
C ASN A 134 -17.28 3.89 23.14
N GLN A 135 -17.05 2.78 23.86
CA GLN A 135 -15.74 2.39 24.34
C GLN A 135 -14.78 2.15 23.17
N PHE A 136 -15.19 1.35 22.18
CA PHE A 136 -14.40 1.11 20.98
C PHE A 136 -14.10 2.42 20.23
N THR A 137 -15.11 3.28 20.04
CA THR A 137 -14.94 4.55 19.31
C THR A 137 -13.97 5.49 20.03
N LYS A 138 -14.01 5.55 21.37
CA LYS A 138 -13.07 6.33 22.17
C LYS A 138 -11.64 5.84 21.99
N GLU A 139 -11.41 4.52 22.10
CA GLU A 139 -10.09 3.94 21.95
C GLU A 139 -9.58 4.03 20.50
N LEU A 140 -10.46 3.85 19.51
CA LEU A 140 -10.15 4.02 18.08
C LEU A 140 -9.76 5.46 17.74
N THR A 141 -10.40 6.46 18.36
CA THR A 141 -10.06 7.87 18.14
C THR A 141 -8.64 8.19 18.59
N LEU A 142 -8.17 7.56 19.68
CA LEU A 142 -6.83 7.79 20.21
C LEU A 142 -5.75 6.99 19.46
N TRP A 143 -6.00 5.72 19.17
CA TRP A 143 -4.95 4.79 18.71
C TRP A 143 -5.13 4.29 17.26
N GLY A 144 -6.31 4.48 16.68
CA GLY A 144 -6.64 4.03 15.33
C GLY A 144 -5.84 4.76 14.26
N SER A 145 -5.45 4.05 13.19
CA SER A 145 -4.89 4.75 12.02
C SER A 145 -5.97 5.59 11.32
N SER A 146 -5.55 6.58 10.55
CA SER A 146 -6.47 7.38 9.72
C SER A 146 -7.29 6.51 8.75
N LYS A 147 -6.77 5.35 8.33
CA LYS A 147 -7.50 4.42 7.47
C LYS A 147 -8.55 3.63 8.26
N ALA A 148 -8.22 3.17 9.47
CA ALA A 148 -9.18 2.50 10.35
C ALA A 148 -10.32 3.44 10.74
N ILE A 149 -10.03 4.70 11.09
CA ILE A 149 -11.05 5.71 11.41
C ILE A 149 -12.00 5.93 10.23
N LYS A 150 -11.46 6.04 8.99
CA LYS A 150 -12.29 6.18 7.78
C LYS A 150 -13.13 4.93 7.51
N ALA A 151 -12.54 3.74 7.60
CA ALA A 151 -13.26 2.49 7.37
C ALA A 151 -14.42 2.32 8.36
N TRP A 152 -14.14 2.50 9.66
CA TRP A 152 -15.17 2.45 10.72
C TRP A 152 -16.23 3.53 10.53
N GLY A 153 -15.83 4.77 10.26
CA GLY A 153 -16.75 5.89 10.06
C GLY A 153 -17.70 5.66 8.89
N ASN A 154 -17.19 5.16 7.77
CA ASN A 154 -17.99 4.83 6.60
C ASN A 154 -19.00 3.72 6.93
N TRP A 155 -18.56 2.65 7.59
CA TRP A 155 -19.44 1.56 7.99
C TRP A 155 -20.53 2.02 8.97
N ARG A 156 -20.18 2.81 10.00
CA ARG A 156 -21.12 3.35 10.99
C ARG A 156 -22.19 4.25 10.37
N VAL A 157 -21.81 5.09 9.41
CA VAL A 157 -22.77 5.96 8.71
C VAL A 157 -23.66 5.14 7.77
N ALA A 158 -23.12 4.11 7.13
CA ALA A 158 -23.90 3.19 6.31
C ALA A 158 -24.91 2.43 7.17
N SER A 159 -24.50 1.88 8.32
CA SER A 159 -25.40 1.14 9.21
C SER A 159 -26.51 2.00 9.80
N SER A 160 -26.25 3.28 10.10
CA SER A 160 -27.27 4.17 10.68
C SER A 160 -28.31 4.67 9.68
N ARG A 161 -28.04 4.64 8.38
CA ARG A 161 -28.94 5.21 7.35
C ARG A 161 -30.05 4.25 6.93
N GLY A 162 -30.01 2.98 7.32
CA GLY A 162 -31.10 2.01 7.13
C GLY A 162 -31.54 1.76 5.68
N HIS A 163 -30.76 2.19 4.67
CA HIS A 163 -31.08 2.06 3.23
C HIS A 163 -30.07 1.20 2.48
N ASN A 164 -29.20 0.49 3.20
CA ASN A 164 -28.18 -0.35 2.58
C ASN A 164 -28.64 -1.81 2.57
N ASP A 165 -28.28 -2.53 1.50
CA ASP A 165 -28.43 -3.99 1.44
C ASP A 165 -27.73 -4.61 2.67
N PRO A 166 -28.36 -5.56 3.39
CA PRO A 166 -27.70 -6.31 4.46
C PRO A 166 -26.33 -6.87 4.07
N ASN A 167 -26.15 -7.29 2.81
CA ASN A 167 -24.87 -7.78 2.30
C ASN A 167 -23.80 -6.67 2.27
N ASP A 168 -24.17 -5.45 1.87
CA ASP A 168 -23.25 -4.32 1.84
C ASP A 168 -22.77 -3.93 3.25
N LEU A 169 -23.62 -4.12 4.26
CA LEU A 169 -23.24 -3.91 5.66
C LEU A 169 -22.28 -5.00 6.16
N LEU A 170 -22.48 -6.26 5.76
CA LEU A 170 -21.59 -7.37 6.09
C LEU A 170 -20.21 -7.19 5.45
N PHE A 171 -20.15 -6.97 4.13
CA PHE A 171 -18.89 -6.70 3.43
C PHE A 171 -18.25 -5.38 3.89
N GLY A 172 -19.07 -4.40 4.28
CA GLY A 172 -18.59 -3.17 4.92
C GLY A 172 -17.86 -3.44 6.23
N MET A 173 -18.40 -4.32 7.09
CA MET A 173 -17.74 -4.71 8.34
C MET A 173 -16.44 -5.48 8.05
N GLU A 174 -16.45 -6.39 7.08
CA GLU A 174 -15.23 -7.10 6.67
C GLU A 174 -14.13 -6.13 6.22
N LYS A 175 -14.47 -5.08 5.47
CA LYS A 175 -13.51 -4.02 5.09
C LYS A 175 -12.91 -3.32 6.31
N VAL A 176 -13.70 -3.11 7.38
CA VAL A 176 -13.18 -2.60 8.66
C VAL A 176 -12.17 -3.59 9.24
N LEU A 177 -12.56 -4.86 9.42
CA LEU A 177 -11.70 -5.90 10.01
C LEU A 177 -10.39 -6.09 9.24
N ILE A 178 -10.45 -6.11 7.90
CA ILE A 178 -9.27 -6.18 7.03
C ILE A 178 -8.36 -4.96 7.26
N GLN A 179 -8.92 -3.76 7.39
CA GLN A 179 -8.13 -2.57 7.66
C GLN A 179 -7.44 -2.63 9.03
N LEU A 180 -8.08 -3.19 10.06
CA LEU A 180 -7.43 -3.41 11.37
C LEU A 180 -6.26 -4.40 11.26
N ARG A 181 -6.43 -5.49 10.50
CA ARG A 181 -5.33 -6.46 10.23
C ARG A 181 -4.16 -5.77 9.52
N LYS A 182 -4.43 -4.89 8.55
CA LYS A 182 -3.40 -4.09 7.87
C LYS A 182 -2.64 -3.19 8.85
N ASP A 183 -3.34 -2.58 9.79
CA ASP A 183 -2.74 -1.74 10.84
C ASP A 183 -1.90 -2.54 11.83
N MET A 184 -2.21 -3.83 11.99
CA MET A 184 -1.42 -4.82 12.71
C MET A 184 -0.34 -5.47 11.83
N GLY A 185 -0.01 -4.95 10.66
CA GLY A 185 1.09 -5.43 9.81
C GLY A 185 0.74 -6.56 8.84
N LEU A 186 -0.49 -7.07 8.85
CA LEU A 186 -0.96 -8.13 7.95
C LEU A 186 -1.56 -7.52 6.67
N LYS A 187 -0.69 -7.11 5.74
CA LYS A 187 -1.10 -6.33 4.56
C LYS A 187 -1.70 -7.13 3.40
N ARG A 188 -1.41 -8.42 3.31
CA ARG A 188 -1.71 -9.28 2.16
C ARG A 188 -2.37 -10.59 2.61
N GLY A 189 -2.93 -11.32 1.64
CA GLY A 189 -3.36 -12.71 1.82
C GLY A 189 -4.78 -12.92 2.31
N ILE A 190 -5.66 -11.90 2.20
CA ILE A 190 -7.10 -12.02 2.44
C ILE A 190 -7.83 -11.21 1.38
N ALA A 191 -8.71 -11.88 0.64
CA ALA A 191 -9.65 -11.30 -0.30
C ALA A 191 -10.98 -10.95 0.37
N GLU A 192 -11.89 -10.33 -0.36
CA GLU A 192 -13.27 -10.11 0.09
C GLU A 192 -13.96 -11.47 0.31
N GLY A 193 -14.67 -11.62 1.42
CA GLY A 193 -15.35 -12.85 1.85
C GLY A 193 -14.52 -13.80 2.71
N ASP A 194 -13.19 -13.73 2.68
CA ASP A 194 -12.31 -14.67 3.40
C ASP A 194 -12.47 -14.60 4.93
N LEU A 195 -12.72 -13.41 5.50
CA LEU A 195 -13.00 -13.31 6.94
C LEU A 195 -14.43 -13.70 7.26
N LEU A 196 -15.38 -13.38 6.37
CA LEU A 196 -16.78 -13.73 6.56
C LEU A 196 -17.02 -15.24 6.51
N ARG A 197 -16.21 -16.00 5.73
CA ARG A 197 -16.23 -17.48 5.73
C ARG A 197 -15.97 -18.11 7.11
N LEU A 198 -15.37 -17.38 8.04
CA LEU A 198 -15.13 -17.86 9.40
C LEU A 198 -16.41 -17.89 10.25
N THR A 199 -17.46 -17.19 9.83
CA THR A 199 -18.67 -17.00 10.64
C THR A 199 -19.98 -17.22 9.89
N VAL A 200 -19.99 -16.97 8.57
CA VAL A 200 -21.13 -17.12 7.65
C VAL A 200 -20.86 -18.29 6.70
N ASN A 201 -21.71 -19.32 6.76
CA ASN A 201 -21.49 -20.58 6.03
C ASN A 201 -21.79 -20.48 4.53
N ASP A 202 -22.70 -19.59 4.14
CA ASP A 202 -23.26 -19.41 2.80
C ASP A 202 -22.70 -18.18 2.07
N ILE A 203 -21.59 -17.60 2.56
CA ILE A 203 -21.04 -16.36 2.01
C ILE A 203 -20.63 -16.47 0.53
N ASP A 204 -20.25 -17.67 0.09
CA ASP A 204 -19.84 -17.93 -1.30
C ASP A 204 -20.97 -17.72 -2.32
N ASP A 205 -22.23 -17.80 -1.88
CA ASP A 205 -23.41 -17.53 -2.71
C ASP A 205 -23.59 -16.02 -2.98
N TYR A 206 -23.01 -15.17 -2.11
CA TYR A 206 -23.10 -13.71 -2.18
C TYR A 206 -21.82 -13.06 -2.73
N ILE A 207 -20.71 -13.81 -2.80
CA ILE A 207 -19.50 -13.41 -3.51
C ILE A 207 -19.68 -13.71 -5.00
N GLY A 208 -20.14 -12.71 -5.76
CA GLY A 208 -20.18 -12.80 -7.22
C GLY A 208 -18.84 -13.27 -7.79
N GLN A 209 -18.86 -14.17 -8.78
CA GLN A 209 -17.67 -14.83 -9.34
C GLN A 209 -16.55 -13.86 -9.79
N ASN A 210 -16.89 -12.60 -10.08
CA ASN A 210 -15.96 -11.54 -10.49
C ASN A 210 -15.20 -10.82 -9.35
N ARG A 211 -15.43 -11.16 -8.08
CA ARG A 211 -14.74 -10.54 -6.91
C ARG A 211 -13.60 -11.39 -6.33
N ARG A 212 -13.23 -12.48 -7.02
CA ARG A 212 -12.24 -13.47 -6.55
C ARG A 212 -10.80 -13.20 -6.99
N ASP A 213 -10.56 -12.13 -7.77
CA ASP A 213 -9.28 -11.79 -8.39
C ASP A 213 -8.59 -10.58 -7.72
#